data_AF-A0A2N0QGK4-F1
#
_entry.id   AF-A0A2N0QGK4-F1
#
_cell.length_a   1.000
_cell.length_b   1.000
_cell.length_c   1.000
_cell.angle_alpha   90.00
_cell.angle_beta   90.00
_cell.angle_gamma   90.00
#
_symmetry.space_group_name_H-M   'P 1'
#
loop_
_entity.id
_entity.type
_entity.pdbx_description
1 polymer ?
#
loop_
_entity_poly.entity_id
_entity_poly.type
_entity_poly.pdbx_seq_one_letter_code
_entity_poly.pdbx_strand_id
1 'polypeptide(L)'
;MVGESTFEFILHPMFAAIGIGPEYVHYFTIAGAFALATFFHVVVGELAPKSVAIQKSEQITLLFAKPIMIFYKILFPFIWFLNGSARVLIGIFGMKPASEHELSHTEEELRLLLTESFKSGEINQNELKYVNNVFEFDERIAREIMVPRTRIVAFEKAATFEEILNIVSVE
;
A
#
# COMPACT_ATOMS: atom_id res chain seq x y z
N MET A 1 -0.25 -38.08 -6.47
CA MET A 1 0.37 -36.79 -6.91
C MET A 1 1.60 -37.08 -7.76
N VAL A 2 1.96 -36.28 -8.78
CA VAL A 2 3.11 -36.60 -9.67
C VAL A 2 4.45 -36.74 -8.91
N GLY A 3 4.59 -36.13 -7.72
CA GLY A 3 5.76 -36.29 -6.86
C GLY A 3 5.78 -37.59 -6.02
N GLU A 4 4.62 -38.18 -5.76
CA GLU A 4 4.45 -39.33 -4.85
C GLU A 4 5.19 -40.57 -5.36
N SER A 5 5.03 -40.90 -6.65
CA SER A 5 5.73 -42.00 -7.30
C SER A 5 7.26 -41.83 -7.31
N THR A 6 7.74 -40.58 -7.37
CA THR A 6 9.18 -40.26 -7.37
C THR A 6 9.78 -40.45 -5.98
N PHE A 7 9.11 -39.95 -4.94
CA PHE A 7 9.56 -40.14 -3.56
C PHE A 7 9.36 -41.59 -3.09
N GLU A 8 8.33 -42.28 -3.56
CA GLU A 8 8.11 -43.70 -3.30
C GLU A 8 9.26 -44.56 -3.85
N PHE A 9 9.67 -44.32 -5.11
CA PHE A 9 10.80 -45.02 -5.72
C PHE A 9 12.12 -44.81 -4.97
N ILE A 10 12.33 -43.64 -4.38
CA ILE A 10 13.54 -43.29 -3.62
C ILE A 10 13.50 -43.87 -2.20
N LEU A 11 12.35 -43.82 -1.52
CA LEU A 11 12.22 -44.21 -0.12
C LEU A 11 12.02 -45.72 0.08
N HIS A 12 11.36 -46.40 -0.86
CA HIS A 12 11.12 -47.84 -0.79
C HIS A 12 12.42 -48.68 -0.59
N PRO A 13 13.50 -48.49 -1.38
CA PRO A 13 14.75 -49.24 -1.15
C PRO A 13 15.44 -48.86 0.17
N MET A 14 15.27 -47.63 0.66
CA MET A 14 15.83 -47.20 1.95
C MET A 14 15.11 -47.88 3.12
N PHE A 15 13.78 -47.94 3.10
CA PHE A 15 12.99 -48.59 4.14
C PHE A 15 13.14 -50.12 4.13
N ALA A 16 13.28 -50.72 2.95
CA ALA A 16 13.62 -52.14 2.82
C ALA A 16 15.01 -52.46 3.39
N ALA A 17 16.01 -51.59 3.16
CA ALA A 17 17.37 -51.76 3.67
C ALA A 17 17.49 -51.62 5.20
N ILE A 18 16.59 -50.85 5.83
CA ILE A 18 16.52 -50.68 7.29
C ILE A 18 15.83 -51.88 7.98
N GLY A 19 15.32 -52.85 7.22
CA GLY A 19 14.74 -54.08 7.74
C GLY A 19 13.26 -53.95 8.15
N ILE A 20 12.54 -52.96 7.61
CA ILE A 20 11.09 -52.86 7.81
C ILE A 20 10.44 -54.05 7.09
N GLY A 21 9.56 -54.77 7.79
CA GLY A 21 8.86 -55.93 7.25
C GLY A 21 8.04 -55.57 6.01
N PRO A 22 7.96 -56.45 4.99
CA PRO A 22 7.36 -56.16 3.69
C PRO A 22 5.88 -55.73 3.77
N GLU A 23 5.19 -56.13 4.84
CA GLU A 23 3.81 -55.75 5.14
C GLU A 23 3.65 -54.29 5.60
N TYR A 24 4.69 -53.66 6.14
CA TYR A 24 4.67 -52.26 6.60
C TYR A 24 5.42 -51.30 5.68
N VAL A 25 6.35 -51.78 4.85
CA VAL A 25 7.18 -50.95 3.95
C VAL A 25 6.32 -50.02 3.09
N HIS A 26 5.22 -50.52 2.53
CA HIS A 26 4.37 -49.72 1.64
C HIS A 26 3.72 -48.52 2.38
N TYR A 27 3.18 -48.75 3.58
CA TYR A 27 2.56 -47.69 4.39
C TYR A 27 3.57 -46.62 4.82
N PHE A 28 4.76 -47.03 5.28
CA PHE A 28 5.82 -46.09 5.66
C PHE A 28 6.37 -45.32 4.47
N THR A 29 6.44 -45.97 3.30
CA THR A 29 6.91 -45.34 2.07
C THR A 29 5.93 -44.25 1.61
N ILE A 30 4.63 -44.54 1.56
CA ILE A 30 3.61 -43.53 1.20
C ILE A 30 3.60 -42.38 2.21
N ALA A 31 3.59 -42.69 3.52
CA ALA A 31 3.58 -41.65 4.55
C ALA A 31 4.82 -40.75 4.48
N GLY A 32 6.00 -41.34 4.29
CA GLY A 32 7.26 -40.61 4.14
C GLY A 32 7.30 -39.78 2.85
N ALA A 33 6.84 -40.36 1.74
CA ALA A 33 6.75 -39.67 0.45
C ALA A 33 5.81 -38.47 0.53
N PHE A 34 4.64 -38.63 1.14
CA PHE A 34 3.68 -37.55 1.36
C PHE A 34 4.25 -36.45 2.26
N ALA A 35 4.87 -36.81 3.38
CA ALA A 35 5.45 -35.84 4.31
C ALA A 35 6.57 -35.02 3.64
N LEU A 36 7.49 -35.67 2.92
CA LEU A 36 8.57 -34.99 2.21
C LEU A 36 8.04 -34.14 1.05
N ALA A 37 7.16 -34.69 0.22
CA ALA A 37 6.57 -33.96 -0.89
C ALA A 37 5.85 -32.70 -0.40
N THR A 38 5.06 -32.81 0.67
CA THR A 38 4.36 -31.68 1.28
C THR A 38 5.34 -30.67 1.88
N PHE A 39 6.35 -31.13 2.62
CA PHE A 39 7.37 -30.25 3.20
C PHE A 39 8.09 -29.44 2.12
N PHE A 40 8.62 -30.10 1.08
CA PHE A 40 9.32 -29.40 0.01
C PHE A 40 8.38 -28.50 -0.80
N HIS A 41 7.14 -28.93 -1.08
CA HIS A 41 6.18 -28.09 -1.79
C HIS A 41 5.84 -26.82 -1.02
N VAL A 42 5.54 -26.91 0.29
CA VAL A 42 5.19 -25.75 1.11
C VAL A 42 6.42 -24.88 1.36
N VAL A 43 7.55 -25.46 1.74
CA VAL A 43 8.74 -24.67 2.09
C VAL A 43 9.35 -24.02 0.86
N VAL A 44 9.59 -24.78 -0.21
CA VAL A 44 10.27 -24.28 -1.41
C VAL A 44 9.31 -23.62 -2.39
N GLY A 45 8.09 -24.14 -2.51
CA GLY A 45 7.09 -23.60 -3.44
C GLY A 45 6.36 -22.37 -2.92
N GLU A 46 6.12 -22.28 -1.60
CA GLU A 46 5.33 -21.19 -1.02
C GLU A 46 6.15 -20.31 -0.07
N LEU A 47 6.65 -20.86 1.04
CA LEU A 47 7.20 -20.06 2.14
C LEU A 47 8.48 -19.31 1.75
N ALA A 48 9.41 -19.96 1.06
CA ALA A 48 10.66 -19.33 0.65
C ALA A 48 10.42 -18.22 -0.40
N PRO A 49 9.68 -18.45 -1.51
CA PRO A 49 9.36 -17.39 -2.46
C PRO A 49 8.57 -16.24 -1.82
N LYS A 50 7.61 -16.55 -0.95
CA LYS A 50 6.83 -15.54 -0.23
C LYS A 50 7.71 -14.69 0.69
N SER A 51 8.65 -15.31 1.41
CA SER A 51 9.59 -14.60 2.26
C SER A 51 10.51 -13.68 1.46
N VAL A 52 11.00 -14.14 0.30
CA VAL A 52 11.79 -13.31 -0.62
C VAL A 52 10.98 -12.16 -1.18
N ALA A 53 9.72 -12.39 -1.56
CA ALA A 53 8.82 -11.37 -2.07
C ALA A 53 8.53 -10.28 -1.02
N ILE A 54 8.43 -10.63 0.27
CA ILE A 54 8.23 -9.66 1.36
C ILE A 54 9.50 -8.85 1.60
N GLN A 55 10.66 -9.49 1.64
CA GLN A 55 11.93 -8.78 1.90
C GLN A 55 12.39 -7.88 0.74
N LYS A 56 12.06 -8.25 -0.50
CA LYS A 56 12.43 -7.52 -1.72
C LYS A 56 11.19 -7.12 -2.52
N SER A 57 10.20 -6.55 -1.84
CA SER A 57 8.90 -6.22 -2.41
C SER A 57 9.01 -5.35 -3.65
N GLU A 58 9.84 -4.31 -3.66
CA GLU A 58 9.98 -3.39 -4.80
C GLU A 58 10.53 -4.08 -6.05
N GLN A 59 11.66 -4.78 -5.94
CA GLN A 59 12.30 -5.46 -7.08
C GLN A 59 11.38 -6.54 -7.67
N ILE A 60 10.74 -7.34 -6.80
CA ILE A 60 9.81 -8.37 -7.21
C ILE A 60 8.57 -7.73 -7.86
N THR A 61 8.01 -6.67 -7.27
CA THR A 61 6.85 -5.96 -7.83
C THR A 61 7.16 -5.41 -9.21
N LEU A 62 8.30 -4.75 -9.41
CA LEU A 62 8.70 -4.21 -10.72
C LEU A 62 8.91 -5.31 -11.77
N LEU A 63 9.44 -6.46 -11.37
CA LEU A 63 9.62 -7.62 -12.24
C LEU A 63 8.27 -8.20 -12.69
N PHE A 64 7.32 -8.34 -11.76
CA PHE A 64 6.00 -8.92 -12.02
C PHE A 64 4.98 -7.93 -12.56
N ALA A 65 5.22 -6.62 -12.46
CA ALA A 65 4.32 -5.58 -12.94
C ALA A 65 3.98 -5.73 -14.43
N LYS A 66 4.98 -5.97 -15.29
CA LYS A 66 4.76 -6.13 -16.73
C LYS A 66 3.92 -7.36 -17.08
N PRO A 67 4.23 -8.58 -16.58
CA PRO A 67 3.35 -9.74 -16.76
C PRO A 67 1.92 -9.52 -16.27
N ILE A 68 1.75 -8.92 -15.08
CA ILE A 68 0.43 -8.65 -14.49
C ILE A 68 -0.35 -7.66 -15.36
N MET A 69 0.29 -6.62 -15.88
CA MET A 69 -0.33 -5.65 -16.80
C MET A 69 -0.81 -6.31 -18.10
N ILE A 70 -0.05 -7.24 -18.66
CA ILE A 70 -0.45 -8.00 -19.85
C ILE A 70 -1.67 -8.86 -19.53
N PHE A 71 -1.64 -9.58 -18.42
CA PHE A 71 -2.76 -10.40 -17.96
C PHE A 71 -4.02 -9.56 -17.75
N TYR A 72 -3.88 -8.41 -17.08
CA TYR A 72 -4.96 -7.43 -16.91
C TYR A 72 -5.53 -7.00 -18.26
N LYS A 73 -4.70 -6.67 -19.24
CA LYS A 73 -5.17 -6.23 -20.57
C LYS A 73 -5.96 -7.31 -21.29
N ILE A 74 -5.57 -8.59 -21.13
CA ILE A 74 -6.29 -9.73 -21.69
C ILE A 74 -7.63 -9.93 -20.97
N LEU A 75 -7.66 -9.81 -19.64
CA LEU A 75 -8.88 -9.97 -18.84
C LEU A 75 -9.76 -8.72 -18.82
N PHE A 76 -9.27 -7.56 -19.27
CA PHE A 76 -9.99 -6.30 -19.26
C PHE A 76 -11.42 -6.39 -19.83
N PRO A 77 -11.70 -6.99 -21.00
CA PRO A 77 -13.07 -7.11 -21.50
C PRO A 77 -13.98 -7.91 -20.55
N PHE A 78 -13.45 -8.92 -19.88
CA PHE A 78 -14.18 -9.73 -18.91
C PHE A 78 -14.46 -8.95 -17.62
N ILE A 79 -13.45 -8.26 -17.08
CA ILE A 79 -13.59 -7.39 -15.90
C ILE A 79 -14.61 -6.28 -16.18
N TRP A 80 -14.52 -5.64 -17.35
CA TRP A 80 -15.45 -4.59 -17.76
C TRP A 80 -16.89 -5.11 -17.84
N PHE A 81 -17.10 -6.30 -18.41
CA PHE A 81 -18.42 -6.92 -18.49
C PHE A 81 -18.98 -7.23 -17.11
N LEU A 82 -18.18 -7.85 -16.22
CA LEU A 82 -18.60 -8.15 -14.85
C LEU A 82 -18.92 -6.89 -14.06
N ASN A 83 -18.03 -5.89 -14.07
CA ASN A 83 -18.27 -4.61 -13.39
C ASN A 83 -19.49 -3.88 -13.97
N GLY A 84 -19.71 -3.98 -15.29
CA GLY A 84 -20.91 -3.49 -15.96
C GLY A 84 -22.18 -4.17 -15.42
N SER A 85 -22.18 -5.50 -15.34
CA SER A 85 -23.31 -6.27 -14.81
C SER A 85 -23.60 -5.94 -13.34
N ALA A 86 -22.56 -5.81 -12.51
CA ALA A 86 -22.69 -5.41 -11.11
C ALA A 86 -23.32 -4.01 -10.99
N ARG A 87 -22.87 -3.04 -11.79
CA ARG A 87 -23.44 -1.67 -11.83
C ARG A 87 -24.92 -1.66 -12.21
N VAL A 88 -25.32 -2.49 -13.18
CA VAL A 88 -26.73 -2.62 -13.57
C VAL A 88 -27.54 -3.20 -12.42
N LEU A 89 -27.07 -4.28 -11.79
CA LEU A 89 -27.76 -4.93 -10.68
C LEU A 89 -27.95 -3.99 -9.49
N ILE A 90 -26.89 -3.33 -9.02
CA ILE A 90 -26.99 -2.40 -7.88
C ILE A 90 -27.84 -1.17 -8.22
N GLY A 91 -27.81 -0.72 -9.48
CA GLY A 91 -28.65 0.37 -9.98
C GLY A 91 -30.14 0.04 -9.92
N ILE A 92 -30.52 -1.23 -10.17
CA ILE A 92 -31.91 -1.70 -10.01
C ILE A 92 -32.36 -1.60 -8.55
N PHE A 93 -31.45 -1.81 -7.58
CA PHE A 93 -31.73 -1.67 -6.15
C PHE A 93 -31.54 -0.23 -5.62
N GLY A 94 -31.31 0.77 -6.50
CA GLY A 94 -31.16 2.17 -6.11
C GLY A 94 -29.84 2.50 -5.40
N MET A 95 -28.86 1.60 -5.42
CA MET A 95 -27.56 1.81 -4.81
C MET A 95 -26.60 2.43 -5.84
N LYS A 96 -25.87 3.47 -5.43
CA LYS A 96 -24.84 4.08 -6.27
C LYS A 96 -23.60 3.18 -6.32
N PRO A 97 -23.01 2.92 -7.50
CA PRO A 97 -21.72 2.23 -7.58
C PRO A 97 -20.67 3.00 -6.79
N ALA A 98 -19.89 2.31 -5.96
CA ALA A 98 -18.64 2.86 -5.45
C ALA A 98 -17.75 3.15 -6.65
N SER A 99 -17.40 4.42 -6.87
CA SER A 99 -16.52 4.78 -7.97
C SER A 99 -15.09 4.40 -7.61
N GLU A 100 -14.41 3.61 -8.46
CA GLU A 100 -12.96 3.38 -8.40
C GLU A 100 -12.13 4.69 -8.48
N HIS A 101 -12.78 5.85 -8.65
CA HIS A 101 -12.21 7.20 -8.63
C HIS A 101 -12.22 7.88 -7.25
N GLU A 102 -12.47 7.15 -6.15
CA GLU A 102 -12.13 7.63 -4.79
C GLU A 102 -10.60 7.66 -4.54
N LEU A 103 -9.82 8.04 -5.57
CA LEU A 103 -8.43 8.51 -5.44
C LEU A 103 -8.37 9.99 -5.02
N SER A 104 -9.45 10.53 -4.45
CA SER A 104 -9.30 11.68 -3.58
C SER A 104 -8.73 11.15 -2.26
N HIS A 105 -7.41 10.98 -2.22
CA HIS A 105 -6.71 10.67 -0.98
C HIS A 105 -7.18 11.65 0.08
N THR A 106 -7.56 11.12 1.24
CA THR A 106 -7.85 11.98 2.39
C THR A 106 -6.57 12.73 2.76
N GLU A 107 -6.70 13.86 3.42
CA GLU A 107 -5.54 14.61 3.91
C GLU A 107 -4.63 13.74 4.79
N GLU A 108 -5.24 12.85 5.58
CA GLU A 108 -4.55 11.89 6.44
C GLU A 108 -3.68 10.91 5.64
N GLU A 109 -4.21 10.39 4.52
CA GLU A 109 -3.45 9.53 3.59
C GLU A 109 -2.30 10.31 2.93
N LEU A 110 -2.54 11.55 2.51
CA LEU A 110 -1.49 12.41 1.93
C LEU A 110 -0.38 12.71 2.95
N ARG A 111 -0.74 13.01 4.21
CA ARG A 111 0.24 13.21 5.30
C ARG A 111 1.05 11.95 5.60
N LEU A 112 0.42 10.77 5.53
CA LEU A 112 1.12 9.49 5.67
C LEU A 112 2.15 9.30 4.55
N LEU A 113 1.76 9.50 3.29
CA LEU A 113 2.64 9.39 2.13
C LEU A 113 3.84 10.34 2.23
N LEU A 114 3.60 11.60 2.61
CA LEU A 114 4.68 12.59 2.80
C LEU A 114 5.65 12.17 3.91
N THR A 115 5.15 11.58 4.99
CA THR A 115 5.98 11.09 6.09
C THR A 115 6.85 9.90 5.65
N GLU A 116 6.33 9.02 4.79
CA GLU A 116 7.10 7.94 4.19
C GLU A 116 8.15 8.45 3.19
N SER A 117 7.81 9.45 2.37
CA SER A 117 8.76 10.14 1.49
C SER A 117 9.90 10.81 2.26
N PHE A 118 9.63 11.35 3.44
CA PHE A 118 10.67 11.90 4.32
C PHE A 118 11.59 10.81 4.89
N LYS A 119 11.01 9.68 5.33
CA LYS A 119 11.77 8.54 5.87
C LYS A 119 12.65 7.86 4.80
N SER A 120 12.18 7.83 3.56
CA SER A 120 12.93 7.32 2.41
C SER A 120 14.00 8.30 1.89
N GLY A 121 13.99 9.55 2.36
CA GLY A 121 14.96 10.58 2.00
C GLY A 121 14.67 11.31 0.69
N GLU A 122 13.49 11.08 0.10
CA GLU A 122 13.06 11.72 -1.15
C GLU A 122 12.67 13.20 -0.95
N ILE A 123 12.28 13.58 0.26
CA ILE A 123 11.99 14.97 0.64
C ILE A 123 12.74 15.37 1.91
N ASN A 124 13.05 16.66 2.02
CA ASN A 124 13.72 17.21 3.19
C ASN A 124 12.72 17.70 4.26
N GLN A 125 13.24 18.02 5.45
CA GLN A 125 12.40 18.42 6.58
C GLN A 125 11.67 19.76 6.34
N ASN A 126 12.25 20.66 5.54
CA ASN A 126 11.63 21.94 5.20
C ASN A 126 10.45 21.74 4.26
N GLU A 127 10.59 20.87 3.25
CA GLU A 127 9.51 20.49 2.32
C GLU A 127 8.34 19.85 3.06
N LEU A 128 8.61 18.90 3.96
CA LEU A 128 7.58 18.30 4.81
C LEU A 128 6.84 19.36 5.63
N LYS A 129 7.58 20.32 6.21
CA LYS A 129 7.01 21.42 6.99
C LYS A 129 6.15 22.35 6.13
N TYR A 130 6.60 22.68 4.90
CA TYR A 130 5.83 23.53 4.01
C TYR A 130 4.50 22.90 3.61
N VAL A 131 4.49 21.62 3.26
CA VAL A 131 3.25 20.94 2.87
C VAL A 131 2.28 20.83 4.04
N ASN A 132 2.76 20.54 5.26
CA ASN A 132 1.93 20.58 6.46
C ASN A 132 1.33 21.98 6.71
N ASN A 133 2.11 23.05 6.52
CA ASN A 133 1.62 24.42 6.66
C ASN A 133 0.53 24.77 5.62
N VAL A 134 0.60 24.19 4.41
CA VAL A 134 -0.43 24.39 3.38
C VAL A 134 -1.76 23.78 3.81
N PHE A 135 -1.73 22.58 4.38
CA PHE A 135 -2.93 21.95 4.95
C PHE A 135 -3.48 22.75 6.12
N GLU A 136 -2.62 23.16 7.07
CA GLU A 136 -3.06 24.02 8.18
C GLU A 136 -3.67 25.33 7.68
N PHE A 137 -3.10 25.94 6.64
CA PHE A 137 -3.57 27.23 6.11
C PHE A 137 -5.00 27.17 5.57
N ASP A 138 -5.40 26.06 4.94
CA ASP A 138 -6.77 25.87 4.45
C ASP A 138 -7.79 25.91 5.61
N GLU A 139 -7.41 25.37 6.76
CA GLU A 139 -8.23 25.38 7.98
C GLU A 139 -8.15 26.69 8.77
N ARG A 140 -7.17 27.56 8.50
CA ARG A 140 -6.96 28.79 9.28
C ARG A 140 -8.03 29.83 9.01
N ILE A 141 -8.55 30.39 10.09
CA ILE A 141 -9.52 31.48 10.05
C ILE A 141 -8.77 32.82 10.13
N ALA A 142 -9.24 33.86 9.42
CA ALA A 142 -8.65 35.20 9.45
C ALA A 142 -8.40 35.73 10.89
N ARG A 143 -9.29 35.39 11.83
CA ARG A 143 -9.15 35.76 13.26
C ARG A 143 -7.87 35.22 13.91
N GLU A 144 -7.34 34.10 13.44
CA GLU A 144 -6.18 33.40 14.01
C GLU A 144 -4.86 34.03 13.57
N ILE A 145 -4.86 34.76 12.45
CA ILE A 145 -3.66 35.37 11.86
C ILE A 145 -3.72 36.90 11.74
N MET A 146 -4.90 37.51 11.90
CA MET A 146 -5.05 38.96 11.82
C MET A 146 -4.41 39.67 13.01
N VAL A 147 -3.94 40.90 12.79
CA VAL A 147 -3.57 41.80 13.89
C VAL A 147 -4.85 42.19 14.65
N PRO A 148 -4.97 41.92 15.96
CA PRO A 148 -6.15 42.33 16.73
C PRO A 148 -6.35 43.83 16.67
N ARG A 149 -7.61 44.30 16.61
CA ARG A 149 -7.95 45.73 16.50
C ARG A 149 -7.27 46.62 17.54
N THR A 150 -7.03 46.09 18.75
CA THR A 150 -6.33 46.80 19.84
C THR A 150 -4.84 47.02 19.59
N ARG A 151 -4.25 46.33 18.61
CA ARG A 151 -2.85 46.42 18.20
C ARG A 151 -2.68 47.01 16.79
N ILE A 152 -3.74 47.52 16.18
CA ILE A 152 -3.66 48.18 14.88
C ILE A 152 -3.27 49.64 15.12
N VAL A 153 -2.15 50.06 14.54
CA VAL A 153 -1.81 51.47 14.37
C VAL A 153 -2.67 52.02 13.23
N ALA A 154 -3.49 53.02 13.52
CA ALA A 154 -4.41 53.62 12.57
C ALA A 154 -4.29 55.14 12.58
N PHE A 155 -4.53 55.76 11.43
CA PHE A 155 -4.54 57.22 11.27
C PHE A 155 -5.97 57.74 11.22
N GLU A 156 -6.20 58.89 11.84
CA GLU A 156 -7.45 59.61 11.63
C GLU A 156 -7.49 60.20 10.22
N LYS A 157 -8.67 60.22 9.60
CA LYS A 157 -8.84 60.76 8.24
C LYS A 157 -8.45 62.25 8.14
N ALA A 158 -8.58 62.99 9.24
CA ALA A 158 -8.26 64.41 9.31
C ALA A 158 -6.81 64.67 9.76
N ALA A 159 -6.01 63.64 10.01
CA ALA A 159 -4.63 63.79 10.46
C ALA A 159 -3.79 64.52 9.42
N THR A 160 -2.96 65.43 9.91
CA THR A 160 -2.00 66.18 9.10
C THR A 160 -0.80 65.31 8.72
N PHE A 161 -0.09 65.70 7.67
CA PHE A 161 1.10 64.97 7.21
C PHE A 161 2.17 64.86 8.31
N GLU A 162 2.32 65.89 9.12
CA GLU A 162 3.30 65.94 10.22
C GLU A 162 2.93 64.97 11.37
N GLU A 163 1.64 64.87 11.71
CA GLU A 163 1.13 63.90 12.70
C GLU A 163 1.36 62.46 12.25
N ILE A 164 1.11 62.15 10.96
CA ILE A 164 1.37 60.82 10.40
C ILE A 164 2.87 60.48 10.46
N LEU A 165 3.73 61.45 10.13
CA LEU A 165 5.20 61.25 10.12
C LEU A 165 5.74 60.95 11.51
N ASN A 166 5.24 61.65 12.53
CA ASN A 166 5.61 61.41 13.92
C ASN A 166 5.22 59.99 14.38
N ILE A 167 4.02 59.51 14.01
CA ILE A 167 3.57 58.16 14.37
C ILE A 167 4.43 57.08 13.71
N VAL A 168 4.76 57.23 12.42
CA VAL A 168 5.58 56.24 11.69
C VAL A 168 7.04 56.25 12.17
N SER A 169 7.56 57.38 12.63
CA SER A 169 8.96 57.50 13.07
C SER A 169 9.26 56.94 14.47
N VAL A 170 8.22 56.62 15.25
CA VAL A 170 8.33 56.15 16.64
C VAL A 170 8.30 54.62 16.74
N GLU A 171 7.90 53.91 15.68
CA GLU A 171 8.05 52.46 15.49
C GLU A 171 9.27 52.12 14.61
#